data_AF-A0AAW9EHT4-F1
#
_entry.id   AF-A0AAW9EHT4-F1
#
_cell.length_a   1.000
_cell.length_b   1.000
_cell.length_c   1.000
_cell.angle_alpha   90.00
_cell.angle_beta   90.00
_cell.angle_gamma   90.00
#
_symmetry.space_group_name_H-M   'P 1'
#
loop_
_entity.id
_entity.type
_entity.pdbx_description
1 polymer ?
#
loop_
_entity_poly.entity_id
_entity_poly.type
_entity_poly.pdbx_seq_one_letter_code
_entity_poly.pdbx_strand_id
1 'polypeptide(L)'
;MGGGVLVDVVAIICVFWVFFDASSHNIGSYVVTDGIQKGYRKGLHPVVWAILSFLILPFFLYLLKRKALLKTAKEYPAVTDKSISFIVLLLLVAAWTLHSYREFLFY
;
A
#
# COMPACT_ATOMS: atom_id res chain seq x y z
N MET A 1 -11.60 5.47 24.84
CA MET A 1 -10.38 4.68 24.54
C MET A 1 -10.62 3.50 23.61
N GLY A 2 -11.68 2.68 23.76
CA GLY A 2 -11.95 1.57 22.82
C GLY A 2 -12.21 1.97 21.35
N GLY A 3 -12.74 3.18 21.11
CA GLY A 3 -12.97 3.69 19.75
C GLY A 3 -11.68 3.94 18.94
N GLY A 4 -10.57 4.31 19.59
CA GLY A 4 -9.29 4.53 18.89
C GLY A 4 -8.67 3.23 18.38
N VAL A 5 -8.70 2.19 19.22
CA VAL A 5 -8.24 0.84 18.86
C VAL A 5 -9.01 0.28 17.67
N LEU A 6 -10.33 0.47 17.65
CA LEU A 6 -11.17 0.05 16.52
C LEU A 6 -10.79 0.75 15.21
N VAL A 7 -10.53 2.06 15.26
CA VAL A 7 -10.10 2.84 14.08
C VAL A 7 -8.74 2.34 13.58
N ASP A 8 -7.79 2.09 14.49
CA ASP A 8 -6.46 1.57 14.12
C ASP A 8 -6.53 0.18 13.49
N VAL A 9 -7.37 -0.72 14.03
CA VAL A 9 -7.58 -2.05 13.45
C VAL A 9 -8.15 -1.95 12.03
N VAL A 10 -9.16 -1.09 11.83
CA VAL A 10 -9.73 -0.86 10.49
C VAL A 10 -8.69 -0.28 9.53
N ALA A 11 -7.87 0.66 9.98
CA ALA A 11 -6.80 1.23 9.17
C ALA A 11 -5.76 0.18 8.77
N ILE A 12 -5.33 -0.66 9.72
CA ILE A 12 -4.40 -1.77 9.46
C ILE A 12 -4.97 -2.75 8.43
N ILE A 13 -6.25 -3.13 8.56
CA ILE A 13 -6.92 -3.99 7.57
C ILE A 13 -6.90 -3.35 6.19
N CYS A 14 -7.19 -2.04 6.08
CA CYS A 14 -7.17 -1.32 4.82
C CYS A 14 -5.77 -1.29 4.18
N VAL A 15 -4.74 -1.03 4.99
CA VAL A 15 -3.33 -1.03 4.57
C VAL A 15 -2.92 -2.38 3.99
N PHE A 16 -3.17 -3.47 4.72
CA PHE A 16 -2.83 -4.81 4.25
C PHE A 16 -3.66 -5.24 3.05
N TRP A 17 -4.95 -4.91 3.03
CA TRP A 17 -5.82 -5.22 1.90
C TRP A 17 -5.31 -4.58 0.60
N VAL A 18 -4.94 -3.28 0.64
CA VAL A 18 -4.37 -2.58 -0.52
C VAL A 18 -3.03 -3.17 -0.93
N PHE A 19 -2.19 -3.56 0.03
CA PHE A 19 -0.92 -4.23 -0.27
C PHE A 19 -1.12 -5.56 -0.99
N PHE A 20 -2.01 -6.42 -0.48
CA PHE A 20 -2.28 -7.72 -1.07
C PHE A 20 -2.96 -7.58 -2.44
N ASP A 21 -3.89 -6.64 -2.60
CA ASP A 21 -4.50 -6.35 -3.89
C ASP A 21 -3.47 -5.87 -4.92
N ALA A 22 -2.64 -4.89 -4.54
CA ALA A 22 -1.63 -4.35 -5.45
C ALA A 22 -0.57 -5.38 -5.83
N SER A 23 -0.04 -6.12 -4.85
CA SER A 23 0.99 -7.14 -5.08
C SER A 23 0.47 -8.35 -5.85
N SER A 24 -0.76 -8.80 -5.61
CA SER A 24 -1.33 -9.98 -6.29
C SER A 24 -1.65 -9.70 -7.75
N HIS A 25 -2.03 -8.47 -8.08
CA HIS A 25 -2.35 -8.06 -9.44
C HIS A 25 -1.19 -7.35 -10.17
N ASN A 26 0.03 -7.39 -9.62
CA ASN A 26 1.22 -6.72 -10.17
C ASN A 26 0.99 -5.21 -10.43
N ILE A 27 0.13 -4.56 -9.63
CA ILE A 27 -0.05 -3.11 -9.63
C ILE A 27 1.12 -2.53 -8.86
N GLY A 28 1.99 -1.79 -9.54
CA GLY A 28 3.15 -1.22 -8.89
C GLY A 28 3.84 -0.18 -9.73
N SER A 29 5.11 0.05 -9.40
CA SER A 29 5.94 0.90 -10.24
C SER A 29 6.44 0.12 -11.45
N TYR A 30 6.29 0.70 -12.63
CA TYR A 30 6.66 0.10 -13.91
C TYR A 30 7.42 1.10 -14.77
N VAL A 31 8.20 0.60 -15.74
CA VAL A 31 8.86 1.42 -16.76
C VAL A 31 8.03 1.33 -18.03
N VAL A 32 7.69 2.48 -18.60
CA VAL A 32 6.91 2.53 -19.85
C VAL A 32 7.82 2.03 -20.99
N THR A 33 7.38 1.00 -21.72
CA THR A 33 8.17 0.42 -22.83
C THR A 33 7.92 1.10 -24.16
N ASP A 34 6.80 1.81 -24.33
CA ASP A 34 6.32 2.34 -25.61
C ASP A 34 5.80 3.80 -25.53
N GLY A 35 5.93 4.51 -26.64
CA GLY A 35 5.50 5.91 -26.79
C GLY A 35 6.54 6.96 -26.37
N ILE A 36 6.13 8.24 -26.34
CA ILE A 36 7.00 9.40 -26.06
C ILE A 36 7.64 9.33 -24.66
N GLN A 37 7.00 8.60 -23.74
CA GLN A 37 7.47 8.45 -22.35
C GLN A 37 8.19 7.12 -22.10
N LYS A 38 8.69 6.48 -23.16
CA LYS A 38 9.52 5.28 -23.06
C LYS A 38 10.73 5.53 -22.14
N GLY A 39 10.97 4.58 -21.23
CA GLY A 39 12.07 4.65 -20.26
C GLY A 39 11.74 5.41 -18.97
N TYR A 40 10.61 6.11 -18.88
CA TYR A 40 10.19 6.77 -17.64
C TYR A 40 9.53 5.78 -16.69
N ARG A 41 9.89 5.87 -15.41
CA ARG A 41 9.29 5.11 -14.32
C ARG A 41 7.98 5.78 -13.89
N LYS A 42 6.89 5.02 -13.88
CA LYS A 42 5.55 5.44 -13.47
C LYS A 42 4.94 4.48 -12.46
N GLY A 43 3.80 4.88 -11.91
CA GLY A 43 3.09 4.11 -10.89
C GLY A 43 3.72 4.26 -9.50
N LEU A 44 2.97 3.86 -8.49
CA LEU A 44 3.43 3.83 -7.10
C LEU A 44 3.69 2.39 -6.70
N HIS A 45 4.73 2.18 -5.89
CA HIS A 45 5.06 0.87 -5.34
C HIS A 45 3.90 0.35 -4.46
N PRO A 46 3.64 -0.98 -4.40
CA PRO A 46 2.57 -1.55 -3.56
C PRO A 46 2.62 -1.08 -2.10
N VAL A 47 3.83 -0.98 -1.53
CA VAL A 47 4.06 -0.48 -0.16
C VAL A 47 3.62 0.98 -0.01
N VAL A 48 3.83 1.83 -1.01
CA VAL A 48 3.43 3.24 -0.96
C VAL A 48 1.91 3.36 -0.99
N TRP A 49 1.24 2.59 -1.86
CA TRP A 49 -0.22 2.51 -1.86
C TRP A 49 -0.78 2.04 -0.51
N ALA A 50 -0.14 1.03 0.08
CA ALA A 50 -0.53 0.49 1.37
C ALA A 50 -0.37 1.52 2.49
N ILE A 51 0.80 2.16 2.63
CA ILE A 51 1.05 3.15 3.68
C ILE A 51 0.13 4.36 3.54
N LEU A 52 -0.11 4.84 2.32
CA LEU A 52 -1.05 5.94 2.12
C LEU A 52 -2.46 5.60 2.65
N SER A 53 -2.83 4.32 2.65
CA SER A 53 -4.12 3.83 3.13
C SER A 53 -4.24 3.80 4.66
N PHE A 54 -3.19 4.15 5.43
CA PHE A 54 -3.35 4.53 6.83
C PHE A 54 -4.28 5.74 6.98
N LEU A 55 -4.27 6.62 5.98
CA LEU A 55 -5.27 7.67 5.83
C LEU A 55 -6.47 7.09 5.07
N ILE A 56 -7.66 7.25 5.63
CA ILE A 56 -8.88 6.68 5.03
C ILE A 56 -9.18 7.26 3.63
N LEU A 57 -8.81 8.52 3.36
CA LEU A 57 -9.08 9.19 2.09
C LEU A 57 -8.29 8.57 0.91
N PRO A 58 -6.96 8.39 1.00
CA PRO A 58 -6.19 7.65 0.00
C PRO A 58 -6.67 6.22 -0.27
N PHE A 59 -7.23 5.53 0.74
CA PHE A 59 -7.84 4.20 0.53
C PHE A 59 -9.01 4.26 -0.47
N PHE A 60 -9.92 5.22 -0.32
CA PHE A 60 -11.01 5.41 -1.29
C PHE A 60 -10.49 5.82 -2.67
N LEU A 61 -9.44 6.66 -2.74
CA LEU A 61 -8.80 7.01 -4.01
C LEU A 61 -8.21 5.77 -4.70
N TYR A 62 -7.60 4.85 -3.96
CA TYR A 62 -7.12 3.59 -4.49
C TYR A 62 -8.28 2.77 -5.07
N LEU A 63 -9.38 2.61 -4.32
CA LEU A 63 -10.56 1.86 -4.77
C LEU A 63 -11.15 2.43 -6.06
N LEU A 64 -11.29 3.76 -6.15
CA LEU A 64 -11.79 4.43 -7.35
C LEU A 64 -10.87 4.18 -8.56
N LYS A 65 -9.55 4.23 -8.35
CA LYS A 65 -8.56 4.02 -9.41
C LYS A 65 -8.25 2.55 -9.71
N ARG A 66 -8.70 1.61 -8.87
CA ARG A 66 -8.37 0.18 -8.96
C ARG A 66 -8.58 -0.40 -10.35
N LYS A 67 -9.73 -0.11 -11.00
CA LYS A 67 -10.01 -0.60 -12.36
C LYS A 67 -8.98 -0.12 -13.40
N ALA A 68 -8.58 1.16 -13.31
CA ALA A 68 -7.56 1.72 -14.18
C ALA A 68 -6.18 1.12 -13.88
N LEU A 69 -5.83 0.99 -12.59
CA LEU A 69 -4.58 0.37 -12.15
C LEU A 69 -4.45 -1.08 -12.63
N LEU A 70 -5.53 -1.86 -12.57
CA LEU A 70 -5.57 -3.23 -13.09
C LEU A 70 -5.36 -3.29 -14.60
N LYS A 71 -5.95 -2.35 -15.36
CA LYS A 71 -5.72 -2.27 -16.80
C LYS A 71 -4.26 -1.96 -17.10
N THR A 72 -3.68 -0.98 -16.43
CA THR A 72 -2.27 -0.62 -16.58
C THR A 72 -1.34 -1.76 -16.18
N ALA A 73 -1.66 -2.51 -15.12
CA ALA A 73 -0.86 -3.66 -14.68
C ALA A 73 -0.89 -4.84 -15.66
N LYS A 74 -1.94 -4.95 -16.49
CA LYS A 74 -1.97 -5.93 -17.59
C LYS A 74 -1.04 -5.54 -18.74
N GLU A 75 -0.93 -4.25 -19.03
CA GLU A 75 -0.04 -3.71 -20.07
C GLU A 75 1.42 -3.65 -19.59
N TYR A 76 1.62 -3.29 -18.32
CA TYR A 76 2.93 -3.10 -17.68
C TYR A 76 2.94 -3.72 -16.28
N PRO A 77 3.12 -5.04 -16.15
CA PRO A 77 3.14 -5.70 -14.85
C PRO A 77 4.36 -5.25 -14.04
N ALA A 78 4.14 -4.79 -12.81
CA ALA A 78 5.22 -4.43 -11.93
C ALA A 78 5.88 -5.69 -11.35
N VAL A 79 7.21 -5.79 -11.46
CA VAL A 79 8.00 -6.79 -10.74
C VAL A 79 8.25 -6.24 -9.34
N THR A 80 7.60 -6.82 -8.35
CA THR A 80 7.79 -6.46 -6.93
C THR A 80 8.10 -7.73 -6.14
N ASP A 81 9.17 -7.70 -5.35
CA ASP A 81 9.44 -8.76 -4.38
C ASP A 81 8.42 -8.67 -3.25
N LYS A 82 7.44 -9.58 -3.28
CA LYS A 82 6.31 -9.59 -2.34
C LYS A 82 6.79 -9.80 -0.91
N SER A 83 7.79 -10.67 -0.71
CA SER A 83 8.28 -11.04 0.62
C SER A 83 8.98 -9.87 1.28
N ILE A 84 9.93 -9.24 0.58
CA ILE A 84 10.66 -8.06 1.08
C ILE A 84 9.67 -6.92 1.34
N SER A 85 8.76 -6.68 0.40
CA SER A 85 7.78 -5.59 0.51
C SER A 85 6.82 -5.80 1.68
N PHE A 86 6.41 -7.04 1.94
CA PHE A 86 5.57 -7.39 3.08
C PHE A 86 6.30 -7.18 4.40
N ILE A 87 7.57 -7.61 4.50
CA ILE A 87 8.40 -7.39 5.68
C ILE A 87 8.54 -5.89 5.97
N VAL A 88 8.83 -5.08 4.95
CA VAL A 88 8.93 -3.62 5.09
C VAL A 88 7.61 -3.04 5.59
N LEU A 89 6.48 -3.44 5.01
CA LEU A 89 5.17 -2.96 5.44
C LEU A 89 4.87 -3.34 6.90
N LEU A 90 5.18 -4.58 7.28
CA LEU A 90 4.98 -5.08 8.63
C LEU A 90 5.82 -4.31 9.66
N LEU A 91 7.09 -4.02 9.34
CA LEU A 91 7.96 -3.21 10.21
C LEU A 91 7.41 -1.79 10.40
N LEU A 92 6.86 -1.18 9.34
CA LEU A 92 6.26 0.15 9.41
C LEU A 92 4.98 0.17 10.25
N VAL A 93 4.09 -0.82 10.06
CA VAL A 93 2.88 -0.98 10.89
C VAL A 93 3.27 -1.22 12.34
N ALA A 94 4.26 -2.08 12.60
CA ALA A 94 4.73 -2.36 13.96
C ALA A 94 5.31 -1.11 14.64
N ALA A 95 6.16 -0.35 13.94
CA ALA A 95 6.71 0.90 14.45
C ALA A 95 5.61 1.92 14.76
N TRP A 96 4.61 2.05 13.88
CA TRP A 96 3.44 2.91 14.11
C TRP A 96 2.63 2.49 15.34
N THR A 97 2.36 1.19 15.50
CA THR A 97 1.63 0.67 16.67
C THR A 97 2.41 0.87 17.96
N LEU A 98 3.71 0.61 17.97
CA LEU A 98 4.57 0.83 19.14
C LEU A 98 4.59 2.31 19.54
N HIS A 99 4.61 3.21 18.56
CA HIS A 99 4.54 4.64 18.82
C HIS A 99 3.18 5.05 19.39
N SER A 100 2.09 4.60 18.77
CA SER A 100 0.71 4.97 19.15
C SER A 100 0.33 4.46 20.54
N TYR A 101 0.83 3.30 20.94
CA TYR A 101 0.53 2.67 22.24
C TYR A 101 1.70 2.73 23.22
N ARG A 102 2.70 3.58 22.97
CA ARG A 102 3.92 3.67 23.79
C ARG A 102 3.60 3.87 25.27
N GLU A 103 2.67 4.75 25.58
CA GLU A 103 2.30 5.08 26.97
C GLU A 103 1.59 3.93 27.69
N PHE A 104 1.01 2.98 26.96
CA PHE A 104 0.36 1.79 27.54
C PHE A 104 1.30 0.59 27.63
N LEU A 105 2.26 0.46 26.71
CA LEU A 105 3.16 -0.68 26.63
C LEU A 105 4.38 -0.54 27.55
N PHE A 106 4.76 0.69 27.89
CA PHE A 106 5.98 1.00 28.64
C PHE A 106 5.73 1.72 29.97
N TYR A 107 4.49 1.70 30.45
CA TYR A 107 4.05 2.22 31.76
C TYR A 107 3.13 1.21 32.42
#